data_AF-A0A3D2TXR5-F1
#
_entry.id   AF-A0A3D2TXR5-F1
#
_cell.length_a   1.000
_cell.length_b   1.000
_cell.length_c   1.000
_cell.angle_alpha   90.00
_cell.angle_beta   90.00
_cell.angle_gamma   90.00
#
_symmetry.space_group_name_H-M   'P 1'
#
loop_
_entity.id
_entity.type
_entity.pdbx_description
1 polymer ?
#
loop_
_entity_poly.entity_id
_entity_poly.type
_entity_poly.pdbx_seq_one_letter_code
_entity_poly.pdbx_strand_id
1 'polypeptide(L)'
;MGRLIQCCGRLAKRPYHFQLGDTRVYSIEEVCYFIAHNIYLLQRDVFGKGFVNWVREELALTELADKLEAMSTREDALKDVVVTICCSCDYFDEPQINEMVHIMEETEHLPERECRKIKADTQLQSGCYESAVEGYQAILRSEDMMQASPAEYAPLYHNIGVALGLLGEYLQASDYFLRAYETNKKEKSLQCYLAALHLSGNEQAWQEAVSTLRLLPDRLVSIEDQYKECKKRCSIAVKVRQIKKMRFPASNGKLPEYYDRIDEMIRDWKEEYRQQISI
;
A
#
# COMPACT_ATOMS: atom_id res chain seq x y z
N MET A 1 13.78 -17.57 1.58
CA MET A 1 14.59 -18.00 2.74
C MET A 1 14.33 -17.01 3.85
N GLY A 2 13.99 -17.46 5.06
CA GLY A 2 13.76 -16.53 6.19
C GLY A 2 15.07 -15.92 6.67
N ARG A 3 15.10 -14.59 6.84
CA ARG A 3 16.20 -13.86 7.48
C ARG A 3 16.11 -14.08 8.98
N LEU A 4 17.21 -14.52 9.60
CA LEU A 4 17.30 -14.63 11.06
C LEU A 4 17.64 -13.25 11.61
N ILE A 5 16.74 -12.66 12.40
CA ILE A 5 16.96 -11.37 13.07
C ILE A 5 17.42 -11.68 14.50
N GLN A 6 18.64 -11.27 14.84
CA GLN A 6 19.12 -11.37 16.21
C GLN A 6 18.52 -10.22 17.03
N CYS A 7 17.78 -10.56 18.08
CA CYS A 7 17.18 -9.56 18.96
C CYS A 7 18.25 -8.84 19.79
N CYS A 8 18.11 -7.52 19.93
CA CYS A 8 19.04 -6.64 20.62
C CYS A 8 18.44 -6.13 21.95
N GLY A 9 19.25 -6.17 23.02
CA GLY A 9 18.82 -5.73 24.34
C GLY A 9 17.86 -6.69 25.03
N ARG A 10 17.04 -6.18 25.95
CA ARG A 10 15.99 -6.96 26.65
C ARG A 10 14.60 -6.46 26.28
N LEU A 11 13.62 -7.34 26.37
CA LEU A 11 12.22 -6.97 26.22
C LEU A 11 11.77 -6.07 27.39
N ALA A 12 11.12 -4.96 27.08
CA ALA A 12 10.58 -4.02 28.06
C ALA A 12 9.48 -4.67 28.89
N LYS A 13 9.43 -4.34 30.19
CA LYS A 13 8.30 -4.72 31.06
C LYS A 13 7.17 -3.72 30.94
N ARG A 14 7.52 -2.44 30.76
CA ARG A 14 6.59 -1.35 30.48
C ARG A 14 6.83 -0.87 29.05
N PRO A 15 5.84 -0.98 28.15
CA PRO A 15 6.03 -0.58 26.77
C PRO A 15 6.19 0.93 26.65
N TYR A 16 6.89 1.36 25.59
CA TYR A 16 6.78 2.74 25.14
C TYR A 16 5.50 2.89 24.33
N HIS A 17 4.77 3.98 24.55
CA HIS A 17 3.54 4.27 23.84
C HIS A 17 3.76 5.45 22.90
N PHE A 18 3.83 5.16 21.60
CA PHE A 18 3.81 6.19 20.57
C PHE A 18 2.38 6.69 20.40
N GLN A 19 2.18 8.00 20.61
CA GLN A 19 0.86 8.63 20.39
C GLN A 19 0.45 8.56 18.93
N LEU A 20 1.41 8.72 18.02
CA LEU A 20 1.21 8.48 16.59
C LEU A 20 0.82 7.01 16.37
N GLY A 21 -0.41 6.78 15.94
CA GLY A 21 -0.95 5.44 15.67
C GLY A 21 -1.39 4.64 16.91
N ASP A 22 -1.36 5.23 18.12
CA ASP A 22 -1.72 4.54 19.38
C ASP A 22 -0.95 3.22 19.59
N THR A 23 0.32 3.19 19.21
CA THR A 23 1.12 1.95 19.13
C THR A 23 1.98 1.77 20.38
N ARG A 24 1.94 0.57 20.96
CA ARG A 24 2.80 0.16 22.08
C ARG A 24 3.91 -0.77 21.58
N VAL A 25 5.15 -0.44 21.92
CA VAL A 25 6.34 -1.23 21.55
C VAL A 25 7.09 -1.69 22.80
N TYR A 26 7.70 -2.87 22.73
CA TYR A 26 8.39 -3.55 23.82
C TYR A 26 9.87 -3.83 23.50
N SER A 27 10.30 -3.68 22.26
CA SER A 27 11.66 -3.98 21.80
C SER A 27 12.17 -2.91 20.84
N ILE A 28 13.48 -2.90 20.57
CA ILE A 28 14.07 -1.98 19.60
C ILE A 28 13.70 -2.36 18.16
N GLU A 29 13.46 -3.64 17.90
CA GLU A 29 12.96 -4.16 16.63
C GLU A 29 11.54 -3.68 16.34
N GLU A 30 10.66 -3.67 17.35
CA GLU A 30 9.32 -3.08 17.21
C GLU A 30 9.36 -1.56 17.04
N VAL A 31 10.36 -0.88 17.60
CA VAL A 31 10.61 0.54 17.28
C VAL A 31 11.00 0.68 15.80
N CYS A 32 11.90 -0.16 15.28
CA CYS A 32 12.29 -0.14 13.88
C CYS A 32 11.09 -0.40 12.95
N TYR A 33 10.27 -1.39 13.28
CA TYR A 33 8.99 -1.66 12.60
C TYR A 33 8.08 -0.42 12.64
N PHE A 34 7.88 0.17 13.82
CA PHE A 34 7.07 1.37 13.98
C PHE A 34 7.56 2.54 13.11
N ILE A 35 8.88 2.76 13.07
CA ILE A 35 9.50 3.82 12.26
C ILE A 35 9.17 3.60 10.79
N ALA A 36 9.41 2.40 10.24
CA ALA A 36 9.14 2.14 8.82
C ALA A 36 7.65 2.32 8.47
N HIS A 37 6.73 1.89 9.32
CA HIS A 37 5.29 2.03 9.10
C HIS A 37 4.79 3.47 9.12
N ASN A 38 5.47 4.31 9.89
CA ASN A 38 5.08 5.70 10.14
C ASN A 38 6.04 6.71 9.53
N ILE A 39 6.97 6.26 8.67
CA ILE A 39 8.09 7.07 8.17
C ILE A 39 7.64 8.39 7.52
N TYR A 40 6.53 8.36 6.78
CA TYR A 40 5.96 9.52 6.09
C TYR A 40 5.38 10.59 7.03
N LEU A 41 5.10 10.23 8.28
CA LEU A 41 4.44 11.11 9.27
C LEU A 41 5.31 11.30 10.53
N LEU A 42 6.53 10.78 10.51
CA LEU A 42 7.40 10.77 11.67
C LEU A 42 7.90 12.19 11.95
N GLN A 43 7.78 12.62 13.21
CA GLN A 43 8.24 13.91 13.67
C GLN A 43 9.32 13.75 14.75
N ARG A 44 10.11 14.80 14.96
CA ARG A 44 11.28 14.74 15.85
C ARG A 44 10.91 14.56 17.32
N ASP A 45 9.81 15.15 17.74
CA ASP A 45 9.27 15.11 19.10
C ASP A 45 8.92 13.68 19.57
N VAL A 46 8.64 12.77 18.62
CA VAL A 46 8.39 11.35 18.86
C VAL A 46 9.55 10.68 19.64
N PHE A 47 10.79 11.13 19.43
CA PHE A 47 12.00 10.62 20.08
C PHE A 47 12.52 11.54 21.20
N GLY A 48 11.61 12.17 21.94
CA GLY A 48 11.97 13.04 23.06
C GLY A 48 12.61 12.31 24.25
N LYS A 49 12.89 13.06 25.33
CA LYS A 49 13.57 12.57 26.54
C LYS A 49 12.92 11.32 27.16
N GLY A 50 11.59 11.21 27.11
CA GLY A 50 10.86 10.05 27.60
C GLY A 50 11.22 8.76 26.85
N PHE A 51 11.35 8.84 25.53
CA PHE A 51 11.79 7.72 24.69
C PHE A 51 13.23 7.31 25.01
N VAL A 52 14.15 8.28 25.09
CA VAL A 52 15.56 8.02 25.39
C VAL A 52 15.73 7.32 26.75
N ASN A 53 15.00 7.79 27.78
CA ASN A 53 15.00 7.15 29.09
C ASN A 53 14.42 5.73 29.04
N TRP A 54 13.37 5.50 28.26
CA TRP A 54 12.80 4.17 28.07
C TRP A 54 13.79 3.20 27.39
N VAL A 55 14.50 3.65 26.35
CA VAL A 55 15.57 2.85 25.69
C VAL A 55 16.66 2.47 26.70
N ARG A 56 17.05 3.41 27.56
CA ARG A 56 18.06 3.18 28.60
C ARG A 56 17.58 2.21 29.67
N GLU A 57 16.41 2.47 30.24
CA GLU A 57 15.92 1.79 31.44
C GLU A 57 15.19 0.50 31.13
N GLU A 58 14.28 0.47 30.15
CA GLU A 58 13.47 -0.72 29.86
C GLU A 58 14.22 -1.68 28.92
N LEU A 59 14.89 -1.19 27.87
CA LEU A 59 15.62 -2.04 26.92
C LEU A 59 17.07 -2.34 27.30
N ALA A 60 17.62 -1.64 28.30
CA ALA A 60 19.02 -1.74 28.72
C ALA A 60 20.04 -1.41 27.60
N LEU A 61 19.66 -0.54 26.65
CA LEU A 61 20.50 -0.11 25.54
C LEU A 61 21.15 1.25 25.85
N THR A 62 22.04 1.28 26.86
CA THR A 62 22.64 2.51 27.37
C THR A 62 23.44 3.27 26.31
N GLU A 63 24.25 2.59 25.50
CA GLU A 63 25.06 3.23 24.45
C GLU A 63 24.20 3.91 23.39
N LEU A 64 23.07 3.30 23.02
CA LEU A 64 22.12 3.92 22.09
C LEU A 64 21.47 5.14 22.74
N ALA A 65 21.01 5.02 23.98
CA ALA A 65 20.38 6.13 24.69
C ALA A 65 21.33 7.35 24.82
N ASP A 66 22.60 7.11 25.14
CA ASP A 66 23.60 8.18 25.25
C ASP A 66 23.86 8.87 23.90
N LYS A 67 23.89 8.11 22.80
CA LYS A 67 23.95 8.67 21.44
C LYS A 67 22.73 9.54 21.14
N LEU A 68 21.52 9.03 21.40
CA LEU A 68 20.28 9.78 21.16
C LEU A 68 20.19 11.07 21.99
N GLU A 69 20.66 11.05 23.24
CA GLU A 69 20.71 12.23 24.10
C GLU A 69 21.70 13.29 23.58
N ALA A 70 22.87 12.86 23.10
CA ALA A 70 23.84 13.75 22.46
C ALA A 70 23.28 14.37 21.17
N MET A 71 22.60 13.58 20.33
CA MET A 71 21.96 14.03 19.09
C MET A 71 20.82 15.02 19.36
N SER A 72 20.05 14.80 20.43
CA SER A 72 19.04 15.75 20.88
C SER A 72 19.65 17.08 21.32
N THR A 73 20.81 17.05 21.99
CA THR A 73 21.51 18.27 22.45
C THR A 73 22.12 19.05 21.29
N ARG A 74 22.60 18.36 20.27
CA ARG A 74 23.19 18.95 19.06
C ARG A 74 22.16 19.41 18.02
N GLU A 75 20.89 19.10 18.23
CA GLU A 75 19.81 19.33 17.28
C GLU A 75 20.02 18.62 15.92
N ASP A 76 20.64 17.43 15.91
CA ASP A 76 20.89 16.63 14.69
C ASP A 76 19.59 16.26 13.93
N ALA A 77 19.63 16.07 12.61
CA ALA A 77 18.41 15.89 11.81
C ALA A 77 17.64 14.60 12.18
N LEU A 78 16.31 14.58 11.96
CA LEU A 78 15.47 13.42 12.30
C LEU A 78 15.94 12.15 11.55
N LYS A 79 16.40 12.29 10.31
CA LYS A 79 16.96 11.17 9.53
C LYS A 79 18.17 10.54 10.20
N ASP A 80 19.05 11.34 10.81
CA ASP A 80 20.23 10.83 11.52
C ASP A 80 19.81 10.04 12.76
N VAL A 81 18.79 10.52 13.47
CA VAL A 81 18.20 9.83 14.64
C VAL A 81 17.63 8.48 14.21
N VAL A 82 16.85 8.44 13.14
CA VAL A 82 16.27 7.20 12.59
C VAL A 82 17.36 6.22 12.17
N VAL A 83 18.38 6.68 11.42
CA VAL A 83 19.52 5.84 11.03
C VAL A 83 20.23 5.28 12.26
N THR A 84 20.45 6.08 13.30
CA THR A 84 21.10 5.65 14.53
C THR A 84 20.31 4.56 15.25
N ILE A 85 18.97 4.67 15.28
CA ILE A 85 18.09 3.64 15.85
C ILE A 85 18.12 2.37 14.98
N CYS A 86 17.93 2.49 13.67
CA CYS A 86 17.90 1.34 12.77
C CYS A 86 19.22 0.57 12.76
N CYS A 87 20.36 1.26 12.81
CA CYS A 87 21.69 0.64 12.87
C CYS A 87 22.02 0.02 14.25
N SER A 88 21.16 0.18 15.25
CA SER A 88 21.38 -0.41 16.59
C SER A 88 20.95 -1.88 16.69
N CYS A 89 20.23 -2.39 15.67
CA CYS A 89 19.80 -3.79 15.59
C CYS A 89 19.79 -4.28 14.13
N ASP A 90 19.67 -5.59 13.91
CA ASP A 90 19.76 -6.20 12.58
C ASP A 90 18.41 -6.27 11.83
N TYR A 91 17.43 -5.45 12.24
CA TYR A 91 16.06 -5.49 11.71
C TYR A 91 16.00 -5.09 10.23
N PHE A 92 16.71 -4.03 9.84
CA PHE A 92 16.84 -3.57 8.47
C PHE A 92 18.24 -3.83 7.91
N ASP A 93 18.36 -3.99 6.60
CA ASP A 93 19.65 -3.92 5.92
C ASP A 93 19.94 -2.48 5.42
N GLU A 94 21.18 -2.26 4.99
CA GLU A 94 21.64 -0.95 4.50
C GLU A 94 20.77 -0.40 3.34
N PRO A 95 20.38 -1.19 2.31
CA PRO A 95 19.44 -0.72 1.29
C PRO A 95 18.10 -0.25 1.86
N GLN A 96 17.50 -0.98 2.81
CA GLN A 96 16.25 -0.60 3.45
C GLN A 96 16.39 0.71 4.23
N ILE A 97 17.49 0.90 4.96
CA ILE A 97 17.76 2.15 5.70
C ILE A 97 17.94 3.32 4.74
N ASN A 98 18.66 3.13 3.63
CA ASN A 98 18.85 4.18 2.62
C ASN A 98 17.54 4.59 1.95
N GLU A 99 16.64 3.64 1.68
CA GLU A 99 15.29 3.94 1.18
C GLU A 99 14.49 4.77 2.19
N MET A 100 14.57 4.43 3.49
CA MET A 100 13.91 5.22 4.53
C MET A 100 14.44 6.66 4.58
N VAL A 101 15.76 6.85 4.45
CA VAL A 101 16.36 8.19 4.38
C VAL A 101 15.85 8.96 3.18
N HIS A 102 15.78 8.34 2.00
CA HIS A 102 15.24 8.96 0.80
C HIS A 102 13.79 9.42 0.99
N ILE A 103 12.93 8.56 1.56
CA ILE A 103 11.53 8.92 1.86
C ILE A 103 11.46 10.12 2.82
N MET A 104 12.31 10.16 3.85
CA MET A 104 12.33 11.28 4.79
C MET A 104 12.75 12.58 4.11
N GLU A 105 13.73 12.54 3.21
CA GLU A 105 14.18 13.72 2.45
C GLU A 105 13.11 14.23 1.48
N GLU A 106 12.36 13.34 0.82
CA GLU A 106 11.26 13.72 -0.06
C GLU A 106 10.07 14.34 0.68
N THR A 107 9.88 14.00 1.96
CA THR A 107 8.70 14.38 2.75
C THR A 107 8.94 15.48 3.77
N GLU A 108 10.20 15.84 4.06
CA GLU A 108 10.60 16.75 5.17
C GLU A 108 9.88 18.10 5.17
N HIS A 109 9.56 18.64 3.99
CA HIS A 109 8.97 19.98 3.82
C HIS A 109 7.54 19.95 3.29
N LEU A 110 6.96 18.76 3.12
CA LEU A 110 5.63 18.62 2.57
C LEU A 110 4.57 18.73 3.69
N PRO A 111 3.40 19.30 3.38
CA PRO A 111 2.28 19.28 4.32
C PRO A 111 1.84 17.83 4.53
N GLU A 112 1.34 17.53 5.73
CA GLU A 112 0.97 16.17 6.14
C GLU A 112 0.07 15.44 5.11
N ARG A 113 -0.90 16.16 4.53
CA ARG A 113 -1.80 15.64 3.50
C ARG A 113 -1.04 15.12 2.28
N GLU A 114 0.00 15.80 1.84
CA GLU A 114 0.83 15.35 0.71
C GLU A 114 1.68 14.14 1.09
N CYS A 115 2.24 14.10 2.30
CA CYS A 115 2.95 12.92 2.81
C CYS A 115 2.04 11.69 2.84
N ARG A 116 0.80 11.83 3.34
CA ARG A 116 -0.21 10.75 3.34
C ARG A 116 -0.54 10.28 1.93
N LYS A 117 -0.63 11.21 0.97
CA LYS A 117 -0.88 10.88 -0.43
C LYS A 117 0.29 10.13 -1.04
N ILE A 118 1.52 10.57 -0.82
CA ILE A 118 2.73 9.88 -1.28
C ILE A 118 2.75 8.46 -0.71
N LYS A 119 2.49 8.27 0.59
CA LYS A 119 2.37 6.95 1.21
C LYS A 119 1.37 6.05 0.46
N ALA A 120 0.16 6.55 0.21
CA ALA A 120 -0.87 5.78 -0.49
C ALA A 120 -0.51 5.50 -1.95
N ASP A 121 0.11 6.46 -2.65
CA ASP A 121 0.61 6.30 -4.02
C ASP A 121 1.72 5.24 -4.10
N THR A 122 2.66 5.24 -3.15
CA THR A 122 3.71 4.22 -3.04
C THR A 122 3.11 2.83 -2.77
N GLN A 123 2.15 2.73 -1.85
CA GLN A 123 1.44 1.48 -1.56
C GLN A 123 0.69 0.94 -2.79
N LEU A 124 0.06 1.82 -3.57
CA LEU A 124 -0.58 1.44 -4.82
C LEU A 124 0.43 0.88 -5.83
N GLN A 125 1.59 1.53 -5.98
CA GLN A 125 2.66 1.12 -6.90
C GLN A 125 3.33 -0.19 -6.48
N SER A 126 3.48 -0.44 -5.17
CA SER A 126 4.10 -1.65 -4.64
C SER A 126 3.16 -2.87 -4.59
N GLY A 127 1.88 -2.69 -4.91
CA GLY A 127 0.88 -3.77 -4.90
C GLY A 127 0.15 -3.95 -3.58
N CYS A 128 0.35 -3.07 -2.61
CA CYS A 128 -0.33 -3.07 -1.30
C CYS A 128 -1.71 -2.41 -1.42
N TYR A 129 -2.60 -3.00 -2.23
CA TYR A 129 -3.82 -2.34 -2.68
C TYR A 129 -4.81 -2.04 -1.55
N GLU A 130 -4.96 -2.94 -0.57
CA GLU A 130 -5.84 -2.71 0.59
C GLU A 130 -5.37 -1.48 1.39
N SER A 131 -4.08 -1.44 1.74
CA SER A 131 -3.46 -0.31 2.45
C SER A 131 -3.57 0.99 1.67
N ALA A 132 -3.41 0.94 0.34
CA ALA A 132 -3.59 2.11 -0.52
C ALA A 132 -5.04 2.64 -0.47
N VAL A 133 -6.05 1.75 -0.54
CA VAL A 133 -7.47 2.13 -0.40
C VAL A 133 -7.71 2.80 0.94
N GLU A 134 -7.23 2.20 2.04
CA GLU A 134 -7.37 2.77 3.38
C GLU A 134 -6.70 4.14 3.49
N GLY A 135 -5.48 4.27 2.97
CA GLY A 135 -4.73 5.52 2.95
C GLY A 135 -5.46 6.64 2.20
N TYR A 136 -5.93 6.39 0.98
CA TYR A 136 -6.69 7.39 0.23
C TYR A 136 -8.03 7.72 0.88
N GLN A 137 -8.74 6.74 1.45
CA GLN A 137 -9.98 7.00 2.18
C GLN A 137 -9.76 7.82 3.45
N ALA A 138 -8.66 7.59 4.16
CA ALA A 138 -8.29 8.39 5.33
C ALA A 138 -8.01 9.85 4.94
N ILE A 139 -7.35 10.08 3.78
CA ILE A 139 -7.18 11.42 3.24
C ILE A 139 -8.54 12.04 2.92
N LEU A 140 -9.43 11.33 2.22
CA LEU A 140 -10.77 11.86 1.88
C LEU A 140 -11.62 12.24 3.10
N ARG A 141 -11.40 11.60 4.26
CA ARG A 141 -12.10 11.88 5.52
C ARG A 141 -11.42 12.98 6.36
N SER A 142 -10.25 13.47 5.97
CA SER A 142 -9.54 14.48 6.75
C SER A 142 -10.22 15.85 6.66
N GLU A 143 -10.08 16.65 7.72
CA GLU A 143 -10.67 17.99 7.77
C GLU A 143 -10.13 18.89 6.65
N ASP A 144 -8.86 18.71 6.27
CA ASP A 144 -8.20 19.43 5.19
C ASP A 144 -8.86 19.22 3.81
N MET A 145 -9.58 18.11 3.63
CA MET A 145 -10.29 17.87 2.38
C MET A 145 -11.58 18.69 2.29
N MET A 146 -12.18 19.16 3.39
CA MET A 146 -13.44 19.90 3.36
C MET A 146 -13.43 21.14 2.45
N GLN A 147 -12.25 21.73 2.20
CA GLN A 147 -12.05 22.88 1.31
C GLN A 147 -11.24 22.55 0.04
N ALA A 148 -10.91 21.27 -0.19
CA ALA A 148 -10.10 20.87 -1.33
C ALA A 148 -10.85 21.04 -2.67
N SER A 149 -10.10 21.36 -3.71
CA SER A 149 -10.62 21.56 -5.05
C SER A 149 -11.00 20.23 -5.72
N PRO A 150 -11.87 20.25 -6.74
CA PRO A 150 -12.15 19.07 -7.57
C PRO A 150 -10.89 18.41 -8.17
N ALA A 151 -9.84 19.20 -8.41
CA ALA A 151 -8.56 18.71 -8.93
C ALA A 151 -7.79 17.85 -7.91
N GLU A 152 -8.04 18.03 -6.61
CA GLU A 152 -7.42 17.27 -5.52
C GLU A 152 -8.24 16.02 -5.16
N TYR A 153 -9.58 16.12 -5.18
CA TYR A 153 -10.47 14.99 -4.91
C TYR A 153 -10.44 13.91 -5.98
N ALA A 154 -10.55 14.32 -7.24
CA ALA A 154 -10.75 13.36 -8.32
C ALA A 154 -9.61 12.36 -8.50
N PRO A 155 -8.32 12.71 -8.35
CA PRO A 155 -7.23 11.74 -8.33
C PRO A 155 -7.34 10.71 -7.21
N LEU A 156 -7.77 11.10 -6.00
CA LEU A 156 -7.95 10.17 -4.88
C LEU A 156 -9.04 9.15 -5.20
N TYR A 157 -10.20 9.60 -5.68
CA TYR A 157 -11.26 8.69 -6.13
C TYR A 157 -10.79 7.78 -7.27
N HIS A 158 -10.05 8.32 -8.25
CA HIS A 158 -9.51 7.52 -9.34
C HIS A 158 -8.56 6.43 -8.83
N ASN A 159 -7.63 6.77 -7.95
CA ASN A 159 -6.64 5.82 -7.43
C ASN A 159 -7.26 4.77 -6.51
N ILE A 160 -8.29 5.11 -5.72
CA ILE A 160 -9.10 4.11 -5.00
C ILE A 160 -9.75 3.14 -5.99
N GLY A 161 -10.33 3.66 -7.08
CA GLY A 161 -10.90 2.82 -8.15
C GLY A 161 -9.87 1.89 -8.77
N VAL A 162 -8.64 2.37 -9.00
CA VAL A 162 -7.53 1.53 -9.52
C VAL A 162 -7.19 0.42 -8.53
N ALA A 163 -7.00 0.75 -7.25
CA ALA A 163 -6.68 -0.23 -6.21
C ALA A 163 -7.77 -1.31 -6.07
N LEU A 164 -9.04 -0.89 -5.98
CA LEU A 164 -10.19 -1.81 -5.91
C LEU A 164 -10.31 -2.67 -7.18
N GLY A 165 -10.07 -2.09 -8.36
CA GLY A 165 -10.07 -2.83 -9.61
C GLY A 165 -8.97 -3.91 -9.68
N LEU A 166 -7.80 -3.64 -9.09
CA LEU A 166 -6.70 -4.60 -8.98
C LEU A 166 -6.98 -5.69 -7.94
N LEU A 167 -7.77 -5.39 -6.90
CA LEU A 167 -8.31 -6.38 -5.96
C LEU A 167 -9.47 -7.22 -6.55
N GLY A 168 -10.00 -6.84 -7.71
CA GLY A 168 -11.13 -7.52 -8.35
C GLY A 168 -12.51 -7.01 -7.89
N GLU A 169 -12.55 -5.96 -7.08
CA GLU A 169 -13.77 -5.32 -6.57
C GLU A 169 -14.37 -4.36 -7.62
N TYR A 170 -14.75 -4.91 -8.79
CA TYR A 170 -15.04 -4.11 -9.98
C TYR A 170 -16.25 -3.19 -9.84
N LEU A 171 -17.30 -3.59 -9.11
CA LEU A 171 -18.47 -2.73 -8.89
C LEU A 171 -18.09 -1.50 -8.05
N GLN A 172 -17.41 -1.72 -6.91
CA GLN A 172 -16.95 -0.63 -6.06
C GLN A 172 -15.95 0.27 -6.81
N ALA A 173 -15.02 -0.33 -7.56
CA ALA A 173 -14.08 0.39 -8.41
C ALA A 173 -14.81 1.31 -9.40
N SER A 174 -15.89 0.81 -10.02
CA SER A 174 -16.69 1.58 -10.97
C SER A 174 -17.34 2.81 -10.30
N ASP A 175 -17.88 2.68 -9.09
CA ASP A 175 -18.47 3.80 -8.36
C ASP A 175 -17.44 4.90 -8.08
N TYR A 176 -16.22 4.52 -7.69
CA TYR A 176 -15.12 5.45 -7.45
C TYR A 176 -14.63 6.13 -8.73
N PHE A 177 -14.55 5.40 -9.85
CA PHE A 177 -14.21 5.99 -11.14
C PHE A 177 -15.29 6.96 -11.64
N LEU A 178 -16.57 6.65 -11.42
CA LEU A 178 -17.67 7.54 -11.75
C LEU A 178 -17.58 8.84 -10.95
N ARG A 179 -17.39 8.76 -9.62
CA ARG A 179 -17.18 9.95 -8.77
C ARG A 179 -16.00 10.78 -9.23
N ALA A 180 -14.88 10.15 -9.58
CA ALA A 180 -13.71 10.84 -10.12
C ALA A 180 -14.05 11.59 -11.42
N TYR A 181 -14.75 10.94 -12.34
CA TYR A 181 -15.21 11.55 -13.60
C TYR A 181 -16.22 12.68 -13.35
N GLU A 182 -17.17 12.51 -12.45
CA GLU A 182 -18.15 13.54 -12.12
C GLU A 182 -17.50 14.80 -11.55
N THR A 183 -16.42 14.62 -10.78
CA THR A 183 -15.69 15.69 -10.12
C THR A 183 -14.86 16.53 -11.11
N ASN A 184 -14.12 15.93 -12.04
CA ASN A 184 -13.18 16.67 -12.91
C ASN A 184 -13.36 16.47 -14.42
N LYS A 185 -14.33 15.64 -14.83
CA LYS A 185 -14.67 15.30 -16.23
C LYS A 185 -13.51 14.74 -17.05
N LYS A 186 -12.48 14.15 -16.41
CA LYS A 186 -11.37 13.51 -17.12
C LYS A 186 -11.80 12.21 -17.79
N GLU A 187 -11.60 12.16 -19.10
CA GLU A 187 -11.95 11.01 -19.95
C GLU A 187 -11.33 9.68 -19.47
N LYS A 188 -10.11 9.71 -18.91
CA LYS A 188 -9.48 8.50 -18.36
C LYS A 188 -10.31 7.85 -17.25
N SER A 189 -10.93 8.63 -16.36
CA SER A 189 -11.79 8.08 -15.30
C SER A 189 -13.07 7.47 -15.89
N LEU A 190 -13.63 8.08 -16.93
CA LEU A 190 -14.79 7.53 -17.63
C LEU A 190 -14.47 6.19 -18.31
N GLN A 191 -13.30 6.08 -18.95
CA GLN A 191 -12.85 4.82 -19.55
C GLN A 191 -12.69 3.74 -18.50
N CYS A 192 -12.08 4.05 -17.35
CA CYS A 192 -11.94 3.11 -16.24
C CYS A 192 -13.28 2.70 -15.63
N TYR A 193 -14.24 3.63 -15.49
CA TYR A 193 -15.60 3.34 -15.04
C TYR A 193 -16.29 2.30 -15.93
N LEU A 194 -16.30 2.54 -17.25
CA LEU A 194 -16.94 1.64 -18.21
C LEU A 194 -16.22 0.28 -18.25
N ALA A 195 -14.90 0.27 -18.20
CA ALA A 195 -14.12 -0.97 -18.14
C ALA A 195 -14.44 -1.78 -16.86
N ALA A 196 -14.51 -1.13 -15.71
CA ALA A 196 -14.83 -1.78 -14.44
C ALA A 196 -16.26 -2.34 -14.43
N LEU A 197 -17.25 -1.59 -14.91
CA LEU A 197 -18.62 -2.11 -15.08
C LEU A 197 -18.66 -3.33 -15.98
N HIS A 198 -18.00 -3.28 -17.13
CA HIS A 198 -17.97 -4.41 -18.04
C HIS A 198 -17.29 -5.64 -17.42
N LEU A 199 -16.19 -5.46 -16.69
CA LEU A 199 -15.50 -6.54 -15.96
C LEU A 199 -16.35 -7.13 -14.83
N SER A 200 -17.22 -6.33 -14.20
CA SER A 200 -18.13 -6.81 -13.15
C SER A 200 -19.19 -7.80 -13.66
N GLY A 201 -19.48 -7.79 -14.97
CA GLY A 201 -20.57 -8.58 -15.56
C GLY A 201 -21.98 -8.11 -15.16
N ASN A 202 -22.12 -6.94 -14.50
CA ASN A 202 -23.40 -6.38 -14.13
C ASN A 202 -24.06 -5.66 -15.32
N GLU A 203 -24.85 -6.41 -16.08
CA GLU A 203 -25.54 -5.92 -17.27
C GLU A 203 -26.51 -4.77 -16.96
N GLN A 204 -27.18 -4.79 -15.81
CA GLN A 204 -28.12 -3.74 -15.43
C GLN A 204 -27.39 -2.40 -15.24
N ALA A 205 -26.31 -2.40 -14.45
CA ALA A 205 -25.50 -1.20 -14.23
C ALA A 205 -24.84 -0.71 -15.53
N TRP A 206 -24.43 -1.62 -16.40
CA TRP A 206 -23.94 -1.29 -17.74
C TRP A 206 -24.98 -0.56 -18.58
N GLN A 207 -26.18 -1.12 -18.71
CA GLN A 207 -27.26 -0.50 -19.50
C GLN A 207 -27.67 0.88 -18.95
N GLU A 208 -27.72 1.01 -17.61
CA GLU A 208 -27.96 2.28 -16.95
C GLU A 208 -26.88 3.32 -17.29
N ALA A 209 -25.59 2.93 -17.23
CA ALA A 209 -24.47 3.78 -17.60
C ALA A 209 -24.56 4.25 -19.07
N VAL A 210 -24.85 3.33 -19.99
CA VAL A 210 -25.02 3.63 -21.44
C VAL A 210 -26.13 4.67 -21.65
N SER A 211 -27.27 4.50 -20.97
CA SER A 211 -28.40 5.42 -21.07
C SER A 211 -28.10 6.80 -20.47
N THR A 212 -27.51 6.83 -19.27
CA THR A 212 -27.26 8.06 -18.50
C THR A 212 -26.20 8.92 -19.17
N LEU A 213 -25.12 8.29 -19.65
CA LEU A 213 -24.03 8.97 -20.37
C LEU A 213 -24.34 9.22 -21.84
N ARG A 214 -25.47 8.70 -22.35
CA ARG A 214 -25.89 8.79 -23.76
C ARG A 214 -24.78 8.36 -24.72
N LEU A 215 -24.16 7.22 -24.44
CA LEU A 215 -23.05 6.71 -25.24
C LEU A 215 -23.54 6.35 -26.65
N LEU A 216 -22.88 6.90 -27.66
CA LEU A 216 -23.18 6.59 -29.06
C LEU A 216 -22.76 5.16 -29.43
N PRO A 217 -23.46 4.50 -30.37
CA PRO A 217 -23.14 3.13 -30.80
C PRO A 217 -21.67 2.91 -31.17
N ASP A 218 -21.07 3.85 -31.91
CA ASP A 218 -19.66 3.76 -32.34
C ASP A 218 -18.69 3.70 -31.14
N ARG A 219 -19.01 4.43 -30.06
CA ARG A 219 -18.21 4.42 -28.84
C ARG A 219 -18.34 3.10 -28.08
N LEU A 220 -19.55 2.51 -28.08
CA LEU A 220 -19.77 1.19 -27.48
C LEU A 220 -18.99 0.10 -28.22
N VAL A 221 -19.01 0.13 -29.57
CA VAL A 221 -18.22 -0.78 -30.40
C VAL A 221 -16.73 -0.63 -30.10
N SER A 222 -16.25 0.61 -30.00
CA SER A 222 -14.84 0.87 -29.68
C SER A 222 -14.42 0.29 -28.31
N ILE A 223 -15.26 0.45 -27.28
CA ILE A 223 -15.00 -0.10 -25.94
C ILE A 223 -14.96 -1.63 -25.99
N GLU A 224 -15.93 -2.25 -26.68
CA GLU A 224 -16.01 -3.70 -26.83
C GLU A 224 -14.78 -4.27 -27.58
N ASP A 225 -14.32 -3.57 -28.61
CA ASP A 225 -13.13 -3.98 -29.36
C ASP A 225 -11.85 -3.86 -28.52
N GLN A 226 -11.71 -2.79 -27.74
CA GLN A 226 -10.60 -2.64 -26.79
C GLN A 226 -10.61 -3.77 -25.75
N TYR A 227 -11.77 -4.09 -25.19
CA TYR A 227 -11.92 -5.19 -24.25
C TYR A 227 -11.54 -6.54 -24.86
N LYS A 228 -12.04 -6.85 -26.06
CA LYS A 228 -11.68 -8.08 -26.79
C LYS A 228 -10.18 -8.17 -27.03
N GLU A 229 -9.53 -7.07 -27.38
CA GLU A 229 -8.08 -7.03 -27.60
C GLU A 229 -7.30 -7.26 -26.30
N CYS A 230 -7.68 -6.59 -25.21
CA CYS A 230 -7.12 -6.84 -23.89
C CYS A 230 -7.29 -8.31 -23.48
N LYS A 231 -8.47 -8.90 -23.67
CA LYS A 231 -8.75 -10.31 -23.36
C LYS A 231 -7.86 -11.26 -24.18
N LYS A 232 -7.64 -10.97 -25.47
CA LYS A 232 -6.70 -11.75 -26.32
C LYS A 232 -5.27 -11.67 -25.77
N ARG A 233 -4.79 -10.47 -25.41
CA ARG A 233 -3.46 -10.28 -24.81
C ARG A 233 -3.32 -11.00 -23.46
N CYS A 234 -4.33 -10.93 -22.60
CA CYS A 234 -4.34 -11.67 -21.33
C CYS A 234 -4.37 -13.19 -21.56
N SER A 235 -5.04 -13.65 -22.62
CA SER A 235 -5.19 -15.08 -22.92
C SER A 235 -3.86 -15.79 -23.21
N ILE A 236 -2.83 -15.04 -23.62
CA ILE A 236 -1.48 -15.53 -23.90
C ILE A 236 -0.50 -15.33 -22.74
N ALA A 237 -0.90 -14.65 -21.67
CA ALA A 237 -0.08 -14.48 -20.48
C ALA A 237 0.29 -15.84 -19.86
N VAL A 238 1.50 -15.95 -19.32
CA VAL A 238 2.05 -17.21 -18.80
C VAL A 238 1.14 -17.81 -17.73
N LYS A 239 0.76 -17.01 -16.71
CA LYS A 239 -0.16 -17.42 -15.63
C LYS A 239 -1.50 -17.94 -16.21
N VAL A 240 -2.07 -17.26 -17.19
CA VAL A 240 -3.35 -17.67 -17.83
C VAL A 240 -3.19 -18.97 -18.64
N ARG A 241 -2.09 -19.13 -19.38
CA ARG A 241 -1.79 -20.36 -20.13
C ARG A 241 -1.57 -21.53 -19.19
N GLN A 242 -0.90 -21.32 -18.05
CA GLN A 242 -0.74 -22.34 -17.01
C GLN A 242 -2.11 -22.79 -16.50
N ILE A 243 -2.99 -21.86 -16.12
CA ILE A 243 -4.36 -22.16 -15.70
C ILE A 243 -5.14 -22.94 -16.76
N LYS A 244 -5.08 -22.52 -18.02
CA LYS A 244 -5.76 -23.22 -19.12
C LYS A 244 -5.23 -24.65 -19.31
N LYS A 245 -3.91 -24.85 -19.24
CA LYS A 245 -3.27 -26.18 -19.36
C LYS A 245 -3.70 -27.13 -18.23
N MET A 246 -4.02 -26.61 -17.05
CA MET A 246 -4.53 -27.43 -15.93
C MET A 246 -5.91 -28.05 -16.19
N ARG A 247 -6.70 -27.52 -17.12
CA ARG A 247 -7.99 -28.14 -17.48
C ARG A 247 -7.83 -29.53 -18.12
N PHE A 248 -6.68 -29.82 -18.72
CA PHE A 248 -6.43 -31.07 -19.45
C PHE A 248 -6.16 -32.30 -18.54
N PRO A 249 -5.31 -32.21 -17.49
CA PRO A 249 -5.21 -33.26 -16.49
C PRO A 249 -6.56 -33.56 -15.78
N ALA A 250 -7.33 -32.51 -15.47
CA ALA A 250 -8.65 -32.63 -14.84
C ALA A 250 -9.65 -33.41 -15.72
N SER A 251 -9.67 -33.14 -17.03
CA SER A 251 -10.57 -33.84 -17.97
C SER A 251 -10.12 -35.27 -18.31
N ASN A 252 -8.84 -35.61 -18.07
CA ASN A 252 -8.26 -36.90 -18.44
C ASN A 252 -8.02 -37.83 -17.24
N GLY A 253 -8.64 -37.56 -16.09
CA GLY A 253 -8.56 -38.42 -14.90
C GLY A 253 -7.21 -38.39 -14.17
N LYS A 254 -6.30 -37.49 -14.54
CA LYS A 254 -5.00 -37.29 -13.88
C LYS A 254 -5.13 -36.34 -12.70
N LEU A 255 -5.98 -36.71 -11.74
CA LEU A 255 -6.31 -35.88 -10.59
C LEU A 255 -5.11 -35.54 -9.70
N PRO A 256 -4.14 -36.45 -9.42
CA PRO A 256 -2.98 -36.10 -8.60
C PRO A 256 -2.12 -34.97 -9.20
N GLU A 257 -1.74 -35.10 -10.48
CA GLU A 257 -0.98 -34.06 -11.20
C GLU A 257 -1.72 -32.71 -11.27
N TYR A 258 -3.06 -32.74 -11.25
CA TYR A 258 -3.90 -31.55 -11.21
C TYR A 258 -3.84 -30.86 -9.85
N TYR A 259 -4.03 -31.61 -8.75
CA TYR A 259 -4.01 -31.06 -7.40
C TYR A 259 -2.62 -30.54 -7.02
N ASP A 260 -1.54 -31.26 -7.35
CA ASP A 260 -0.16 -30.82 -7.06
C ASP A 260 0.14 -29.44 -7.66
N ARG A 261 -0.28 -29.22 -8.91
CA ARG A 261 -0.08 -27.93 -9.61
C ARG A 261 -0.95 -26.81 -9.05
N ILE A 262 -2.16 -27.13 -8.61
CA ILE A 262 -3.03 -26.16 -7.94
C ILE A 262 -2.42 -25.74 -6.61
N ASP A 263 -1.92 -26.70 -5.83
CA ASP A 263 -1.33 -26.41 -4.52
C ASP A 263 -0.07 -25.54 -4.66
N GLU A 264 0.76 -25.82 -5.67
CA GLU A 264 1.91 -24.96 -6.02
C GLU A 264 1.46 -23.53 -6.36
N MET A 265 0.47 -23.37 -7.24
CA MET A 265 -0.03 -22.03 -7.59
C MET A 265 -0.66 -21.30 -6.40
N ILE A 266 -1.44 -21.99 -5.57
CA ILE A 266 -2.04 -21.40 -4.37
C ILE A 266 -0.95 -20.98 -3.39
N ARG A 267 0.11 -21.77 -3.25
CA ARG A 267 1.26 -21.42 -2.41
C ARG A 267 1.94 -20.14 -2.93
N ASP A 268 2.21 -20.07 -4.22
CA ASP A 268 2.84 -18.89 -4.84
C ASP A 268 1.96 -17.63 -4.66
N TRP A 269 0.64 -17.73 -4.86
CA TRP A 269 -0.28 -16.62 -4.61
C TRP A 269 -0.35 -16.22 -3.14
N LYS A 270 -0.30 -17.18 -2.21
CA LYS A 270 -0.22 -16.89 -0.77
C LYS A 270 1.07 -16.17 -0.41
N GLU A 271 2.19 -16.53 -1.03
CA GLU A 271 3.47 -15.84 -0.83
C GLU A 271 3.45 -14.43 -1.41
N GLU A 272 2.92 -14.25 -2.63
CA GLU A 272 2.71 -12.95 -3.27
C GLU A 272 1.84 -12.03 -2.39
N TYR A 273 0.72 -12.55 -1.87
CA TYR A 273 -0.17 -11.80 -0.97
C TYR A 273 0.48 -11.48 0.38
N ARG A 274 1.23 -12.41 0.98
CA ARG A 274 1.96 -12.14 2.23
C ARG A 274 2.99 -11.03 2.04
N GLN A 275 3.68 -10.99 0.91
CA GLN A 275 4.62 -9.91 0.59
C GLN A 275 3.91 -8.56 0.48
N GLN A 276 2.68 -8.52 -0.05
CA GLN A 276 1.87 -7.31 -0.14
C GLN A 276 1.40 -6.77 1.23
N ILE A 277 1.28 -7.63 2.25
CA ILE A 277 0.84 -7.20 3.60
C ILE A 277 2.01 -7.00 4.57
N SER A 278 3.16 -7.63 4.32
CA SER A 278 4.29 -7.65 5.27
C SER A 278 5.17 -6.40 5.23
N ILE A 279 4.65 -5.24 4.82
CA ILE A 279 5.39 -3.96 4.85
C ILE A 279 5.10 -3.24 6.14
#